data_AF-A0A946X5J6-F1
#
_entry.id   AF-A0A946X5J6-F1
#
_cell.length_a   1.000
_cell.length_b   1.000
_cell.length_c   1.000
_cell.angle_alpha   90.00
_cell.angle_beta   90.00
_cell.angle_gamma   90.00
#
_symmetry.space_group_name_H-M   'P 1'
#
loop_
_entity.id
_entity.type
_entity.pdbx_description
1 polymer ?
#
loop_
_entity_poly.entity_id
_entity_poly.type
_entity_poly.pdbx_seq_one_letter_code
_entity_poly.pdbx_strand_id
1 'polypeptide(L)'
;MVVHGDEAEIEPVVVSREHRRQGAGGLLVAHVVAEARAVGVRFLNVRPAARNEDAIRFHHRTGFVNLGHVEMFMDMQPARGREWSHGATLHDRRFRL
;
A
#
# COMPACT_ATOMS: atom_id res chain seq x y z
N MET A 1 -11.69 -3.67 -5.11
CA MET A 1 -10.61 -3.73 -6.12
C MET A 1 -11.10 -2.99 -7.34
N VAL A 2 -10.27 -2.15 -7.94
CA VAL A 2 -10.59 -1.43 -9.18
C VAL A 2 -9.70 -1.99 -10.29
N VAL A 3 -10.25 -2.22 -11.49
CA VAL A 3 -9.53 -2.79 -12.65
C VAL A 3 -9.37 -1.73 -13.73
N HIS A 4 -8.15 -1.58 -14.23
CA HIS A 4 -7.77 -0.64 -15.29
C HIS A 4 -6.80 -1.31 -16.26
N GLY A 5 -7.27 -1.63 -17.48
CA GLY A 5 -6.44 -2.34 -18.47
C GLY A 5 -6.03 -3.72 -17.98
N ASP A 6 -4.73 -4.01 -17.98
CA ASP A 6 -4.14 -5.24 -17.45
C ASP A 6 -3.75 -5.14 -15.97
N GLU A 7 -4.15 -4.08 -15.27
CA GLU A 7 -3.86 -3.87 -13.86
C GLU A 7 -5.12 -3.85 -12.99
N ALA A 8 -4.96 -4.22 -11.73
CA ALA A 8 -5.95 -3.98 -10.69
C ALA A 8 -5.30 -3.38 -9.45
N GLU A 9 -6.10 -2.66 -8.67
CA GLU A 9 -5.66 -2.04 -7.41
C GLU A 9 -6.55 -2.45 -6.24
N ILE A 10 -5.92 -2.78 -5.12
CA ILE A 10 -6.57 -2.96 -3.83
C ILE A 10 -6.72 -1.59 -3.16
N GLU A 11 -7.96 -1.10 -3.10
CA GLU A 11 -8.34 0.00 -2.20
C GLU A 11 -8.09 -0.36 -0.72
N PRO A 12 -7.96 0.62 0.19
CA PRO A 12 -7.54 0.37 1.56
C PRO A 12 -8.32 -0.78 2.23
N VAL A 13 -7.59 -1.82 2.65
CA VAL A 13 -8.18 -2.92 3.42
C VAL A 13 -8.43 -2.44 4.85
N VAL A 14 -9.68 -2.17 5.19
CA VAL A 14 -10.07 -1.69 6.51
C VAL A 14 -10.71 -2.82 7.31
N VAL A 15 -10.13 -3.11 8.48
CA VAL A 15 -10.71 -4.00 9.49
C VAL A 15 -11.10 -3.17 10.71
N SER A 16 -12.32 -3.34 11.18
CA SER A 16 -12.83 -2.67 12.39
C SER A 16 -11.93 -3.02 13.60
N ARG A 17 -11.75 -2.07 14.51
CA ARG A 17 -10.74 -2.17 15.58
C ARG A 17 -10.86 -3.45 16.40
N GLU A 18 -12.08 -3.87 16.69
CA GLU A 18 -12.43 -5.05 17.49
C GLU A 18 -12.05 -6.37 16.82
N HIS A 19 -11.93 -6.39 15.49
CA HIS A 19 -11.65 -7.59 14.69
C HIS A 19 -10.21 -7.60 14.14
N ARG A 20 -9.38 -6.61 14.51
CA ARG A 20 -7.97 -6.57 14.09
C ARG A 20 -7.17 -7.67 14.77
N ARG A 21 -6.05 -8.06 14.14
CA ARG A 21 -5.12 -9.09 14.64
C ARG A 21 -5.74 -10.49 14.79
N GLN A 22 -6.89 -10.74 14.14
CA GLN A 22 -7.57 -12.04 14.10
C GLN A 22 -7.51 -12.71 12.71
N GLY A 23 -6.62 -12.23 11.82
CA GLY A 23 -6.46 -12.80 10.48
C GLY A 23 -7.42 -12.27 9.41
N ALA A 24 -8.47 -11.53 9.78
CA ALA A 24 -9.47 -11.00 8.84
C ALA A 24 -8.85 -10.22 7.65
N GLY A 25 -7.85 -9.37 7.90
CA GLY A 25 -7.17 -8.64 6.83
C GLY A 25 -6.49 -9.56 5.81
N GLY A 26 -5.87 -10.65 6.27
CA GLY A 26 -5.23 -11.64 5.40
C GLY A 26 -6.25 -12.36 4.52
N LEU A 27 -7.40 -12.72 5.09
CA LEU A 27 -8.51 -13.33 4.35
C LEU A 27 -9.07 -12.39 3.28
N LEU A 28 -9.25 -11.10 3.61
CA LEU A 28 -9.70 -10.09 2.64
C LEU A 28 -8.72 -9.96 1.46
N VAL A 29 -7.42 -9.88 1.73
CA VAL A 29 -6.40 -9.82 0.67
C VAL A 29 -6.39 -11.10 -0.15
N ALA A 30 -6.46 -12.28 0.47
CA ALA A 30 -6.46 -13.55 -0.22
C ALA A 30 -7.66 -13.67 -1.18
N HIS A 31 -8.84 -13.22 -0.75
CA HIS A 31 -10.02 -13.16 -1.60
C HIS A 31 -9.80 -12.25 -2.81
N VAL A 32 -9.30 -11.02 -2.61
CA VAL A 32 -9.04 -10.09 -3.72
C VAL A 32 -7.97 -10.63 -4.68
N VAL A 33 -6.95 -11.34 -4.19
CA VAL A 33 -5.96 -12.02 -5.05
C VAL A 33 -6.61 -13.10 -5.91
N ALA A 34 -7.54 -13.88 -5.34
CA ALA A 34 -8.27 -14.89 -6.10
C ALA A 34 -9.13 -14.25 -7.21
N GLU A 35 -9.83 -13.16 -6.89
CA GLU A 35 -10.62 -12.38 -7.87
C GLU A 35 -9.73 -11.82 -8.98
N ALA A 36 -8.60 -11.18 -8.64
CA ALA A 36 -7.67 -10.64 -9.61
C ALA A 36 -7.14 -11.71 -10.59
N ARG A 37 -6.84 -12.90 -10.06
CA ARG A 37 -6.43 -14.05 -10.89
C ARG A 37 -7.55 -14.53 -11.81
N ALA A 38 -8.79 -14.58 -11.32
CA ALA A 38 -9.94 -14.98 -12.12
C ALA A 38 -10.23 -13.99 -13.25
N VAL A 39 -10.05 -12.69 -13.00
CA VAL A 39 -10.16 -11.63 -14.02
C VAL A 39 -9.01 -11.71 -15.04
N GLY A 40 -7.85 -12.25 -14.66
CA GLY A 40 -6.70 -12.40 -15.55
C GLY A 40 -5.86 -11.13 -15.70
N VAL A 41 -5.88 -10.24 -14.70
CA VAL A 41 -4.99 -9.06 -14.71
C VAL A 41 -3.53 -9.48 -14.57
N ARG A 42 -2.64 -8.73 -15.20
CA ARG A 42 -1.19 -8.92 -15.13
C ARG A 42 -0.60 -8.44 -13.81
N PHE A 43 -1.12 -7.33 -13.27
CA PHE A 43 -0.61 -6.71 -12.04
C PHE A 43 -1.72 -6.45 -11.04
N LEU A 44 -1.44 -6.75 -9.76
CA LEU A 44 -2.28 -6.37 -8.63
C LEU A 44 -1.47 -5.46 -7.72
N ASN A 45 -1.94 -4.23 -7.57
CA ASN A 45 -1.23 -3.13 -6.93
C ASN A 45 -1.85 -2.76 -5.58
N VAL A 46 -1.04 -2.17 -4.70
CA VAL A 46 -1.48 -1.51 -3.47
C VAL A 46 -0.60 -0.29 -3.20
N ARG A 47 -1.19 0.81 -2.75
CA ARG A 47 -0.50 2.09 -2.52
C ARG A 47 -0.70 2.58 -1.08
N PRO A 48 -0.07 1.93 -0.07
CA PRO A 48 -0.12 2.44 1.29
C PRO A 48 0.65 3.76 1.40
N ALA A 49 0.19 4.67 2.25
CA ALA A 49 0.96 5.88 2.57
C ALA A 49 2.31 5.51 3.18
N ALA A 50 3.40 6.18 2.78
CA ALA A 50 4.77 5.87 3.22
C ALA A 50 4.96 5.86 4.74
N ARG A 51 4.21 6.71 5.47
CA ARG A 51 4.22 6.76 6.95
C ARG A 51 3.52 5.57 7.63
N ASN A 52 2.77 4.77 6.88
CA ASN A 52 2.00 3.65 7.42
C ASN A 52 2.81 2.35 7.33
N GLU A 53 3.83 2.25 8.18
CA GLU A 53 4.74 1.09 8.21
C GLU A 53 3.99 -0.23 8.46
N ASP A 54 2.93 -0.21 9.26
CA ASP A 54 2.12 -1.39 9.55
C ASP A 54 1.45 -1.93 8.29
N ALA A 55 0.88 -1.05 7.45
CA ALA A 55 0.29 -1.44 6.18
C ALA A 55 1.34 -1.96 5.19
N ILE A 56 2.50 -1.29 5.10
CA ILE A 56 3.62 -1.75 4.25
C ILE A 56 4.05 -3.16 4.65
N ARG A 57 4.29 -3.39 5.96
CA ARG A 57 4.68 -4.71 6.48
C ARG A 57 3.58 -5.74 6.26
N PHE A 58 2.32 -5.37 6.44
CA PHE A 58 1.18 -6.25 6.19
C PHE A 58 1.10 -6.69 4.73
N HIS A 59 1.16 -5.76 3.78
CA HIS A 59 1.10 -6.07 2.36
C HIS A 59 2.32 -6.86 1.88
N HIS A 60 3.52 -6.55 2.39
CA HIS A 60 4.71 -7.36 2.12
C HIS A 60 4.50 -8.82 2.55
N ARG A 61 3.95 -9.06 3.76
CA ARG A 61 3.65 -10.42 4.24
C ARG A 61 2.55 -11.13 3.44
N THR A 62 1.68 -10.40 2.74
CA THR A 62 0.62 -10.98 1.90
C THR A 62 1.01 -11.12 0.43
N GLY A 63 2.27 -10.86 0.07
CA GLY A 63 2.84 -11.15 -1.24
C GLY A 63 3.14 -9.93 -2.12
N PHE A 64 2.88 -8.71 -1.64
CA PHE A 64 3.22 -7.48 -2.36
C PHE A 64 4.69 -7.11 -2.10
N VAL A 65 5.61 -7.74 -2.85
CA VAL A 65 7.07 -7.62 -2.64
C VAL A 65 7.79 -6.74 -3.66
N ASN A 66 7.15 -6.44 -4.78
CA ASN A 66 7.74 -5.62 -5.84
C ASN A 66 7.32 -4.16 -5.67
N LEU A 67 8.29 -3.25 -5.77
CA LEU A 67 8.04 -1.80 -5.79
C LEU A 67 7.94 -1.33 -7.25
N GLY A 68 6.76 -0.86 -7.65
CA GLY A 68 6.54 -0.35 -9.01
C GLY A 68 6.97 1.12 -9.19
N HIS A 69 6.53 1.99 -8.28
CA HIS A 69 6.84 3.43 -8.31
C HIS A 69 6.81 4.02 -6.90
N VAL A 70 7.48 5.17 -6.75
CA VAL A 70 7.37 6.04 -5.57
C VAL A 70 6.65 7.31 -5.99
N GLU A 71 5.57 7.65 -5.29
CA GLU A 71 4.87 8.91 -5.49
C GLU A 71 5.57 10.03 -4.72
N MET A 72 5.97 11.09 -5.42
CA MET A 72 6.51 12.32 -4.83
C MET A 72 5.44 13.41 -4.89
N PHE A 73 5.27 14.17 -3.81
CA PHE A 73 4.32 15.28 -3.74
C PHE A 73 4.95 16.48 -3.05
N MET A 74 4.45 17.67 -3.38
CA MET A 74 4.80 18.92 -2.70
C MET A 74 3.60 19.38 -1.87
N ASP A 75 3.84 19.64 -0.59
CA ASP A 75 2.82 20.22 0.28
C ASP A 75 2.71 21.73 0.03
N MET A 76 1.71 22.14 -0.74
CA MET A 76 1.48 23.55 -1.10
C MET A 76 0.90 24.37 0.07
N GLN A 77 0.40 23.71 1.12
CA GLN A 77 -0.22 24.35 2.29
C GLN A 77 0.11 23.55 3.55
N PRO A 78 1.37 23.60 4.03
CA PRO A 78 1.78 22.84 5.19
C PRO A 78 0.95 23.24 6.41
N ALA A 79 0.12 22.31 6.89
CA ALA A 79 -0.62 22.50 8.13
C ALA A 79 0.37 22.61 9.29
N ARG A 80 0.16 23.61 10.17
CA ARG A 80 0.99 23.78 11.38
C ARG A 80 0.96 22.48 12.19
N GLY A 81 2.13 21.85 12.37
CA GLY A 81 2.30 20.63 13.17
C GLY A 81 2.23 19.31 12.42
N ARG A 82 2.12 19.30 11.08
CA ARG A 82 2.30 18.07 10.29
C ARG A 82 3.77 17.94 9.89
N GLU A 83 4.54 17.15 10.64
CA GLU A 83 5.91 16.84 10.27
C GLU A 83 5.92 15.74 9.20
N TRP A 84 6.50 16.03 8.05
CA TRP A 84 6.84 15.01 7.08
C TRP A 84 8.05 14.23 7.59
N SER A 85 8.05 12.91 7.39
CA SER A 85 9.20 12.06 7.73
C SER A 85 10.47 12.59 7.07
N HIS A 86 11.61 12.51 7.77
CA HIS A 86 12.92 13.15 7.49
C HIS A 86 13.62 12.72 6.18
N GLY A 87 12.87 12.23 5.19
CA GLY A 87 13.34 11.68 3.94
C GLY A 87 13.12 10.18 3.82
N ALA A 88 13.64 9.60 2.73
CA ALA A 88 13.55 8.17 2.42
C ALA A 88 14.89 7.66 1.92
N THR A 89 15.15 6.36 2.09
CA THR A 89 16.30 5.69 1.45
C THR A 89 15.79 4.81 0.32
N LEU A 90 16.28 5.03 -0.90
CA LEU A 90 15.97 4.22 -2.08
C LEU A 90 17.28 3.91 -2.82
N HIS A 91 17.52 2.64 -3.14
CA HIS A 91 18.74 2.18 -3.83
C HIS A 91 20.04 2.72 -3.18
N ASP A 92 20.14 2.59 -1.85
CA ASP A 92 21.27 3.10 -1.04
C ASP A 92 21.50 4.62 -1.11
N ARG A 93 20.56 5.37 -1.70
CA ARG A 93 20.55 6.83 -1.72
C ARG A 93 19.57 7.35 -0.70
N ARG A 94 20.07 8.22 0.19
CA ARG A 94 19.27 8.93 1.17
C ARG A 94 18.79 10.25 0.59
N PHE A 95 17.48 10.40 0.45
CA PHE A 95 16.80 11.65 0.16
C PHE A 95 16.56 12.35 1.49
N ARG A 96 16.91 13.63 1.61
CA ARG A 96 16.67 14.45 2.80
C ARG A 96 15.65 15.52 2.44
N LEU A 97 14.73 15.83 3.37
CA LEU A 97 13.91 17.04 3.32
C LEU A 97 14.76 18.26 3.69
#